data_AF-A0A7K6GZK5-F1
#
_entry.id   AF-A0A7K6GZK5-F1
#
_cell.length_a   1.000
_cell.length_b   1.000
_cell.length_c   1.000
_cell.angle_alpha   90.00
_cell.angle_beta   90.00
_cell.angle_gamma   90.00
#
_symmetry.space_group_name_H-M   'P 1'
#
loop_
_entity.id
_entity.type
_entity.pdbx_description
1 polymer ?
#
loop_
_entity_poly.entity_id
_entity_poly.type
_entity_poly.pdbx_seq_one_letter_code
_entity_poly.pdbx_strand_id
1 'polypeptide(L)'
;NILAVQTENSPRVAQVGITRCKPEMKDYCFHGQCMYIVDLDEHYCRCDVGFSGVRCVHSELVRQPLSKEYVALTVIVVLLFLAAISLASYYICRRYRNKRRQTNASEYKEVGAL
;
A
#
# COMPACT_ATOMS: atom_id res chain seq x y z
N ASN A 1 -38.28 -9.48 -16.26
CA ASN A 1 -36.82 -9.35 -16.48
C ASN A 1 -36.08 -9.44 -15.15
N ILE A 2 -35.85 -10.65 -14.65
CA ILE A 2 -35.10 -10.89 -13.40
C ILE A 2 -33.71 -11.32 -13.84
N LEU A 3 -32.71 -10.45 -13.67
CA LEU A 3 -31.31 -10.79 -13.89
C LEU A 3 -30.79 -11.45 -12.60
N ALA A 4 -30.62 -12.77 -12.63
CA ALA A 4 -30.01 -13.51 -11.53
C ALA A 4 -28.53 -13.12 -11.41
N VAL A 5 -28.19 -12.29 -10.43
CA VAL A 5 -26.80 -11.98 -10.05
C VAL A 5 -26.40 -12.99 -8.98
N GLN A 6 -25.64 -14.02 -9.37
CA GLN A 6 -24.95 -14.91 -8.43
C GLN A 6 -23.77 -14.15 -7.81
N THR A 7 -23.91 -13.66 -6.58
CA THR A 7 -22.75 -13.23 -5.78
C THR A 7 -22.23 -14.43 -4.99
N GLU A 8 -21.11 -14.96 -5.46
CA GLU A 8 -20.30 -16.01 -4.83
C GLU A 8 -19.78 -15.55 -3.44
N ASN A 9 -19.91 -16.43 -2.43
CA ASN A 9 -19.21 -16.46 -1.12
C ASN A 9 -19.64 -15.52 0.04
N SER A 10 -20.79 -15.77 0.70
CA SER A 10 -20.96 -15.51 2.15
C SER A 10 -22.14 -16.29 2.77
N PRO A 11 -22.04 -16.90 3.97
CA PRO A 11 -22.93 -18.00 4.40
C PRO A 11 -24.24 -17.58 5.10
N ARG A 12 -24.75 -16.36 4.89
CA ARG A 12 -26.09 -15.94 5.37
C ARG A 12 -26.74 -15.01 4.36
N VAL A 13 -27.46 -15.56 3.37
CA VAL A 13 -28.13 -14.75 2.35
C VAL A 13 -29.64 -15.00 2.44
N ALA A 14 -30.37 -14.02 2.97
CA ALA A 14 -31.79 -13.90 2.69
C ALA A 14 -31.94 -13.70 1.18
N GLN A 15 -32.88 -14.40 0.55
CA GLN A 15 -33.15 -14.19 -0.88
C GLN A 15 -33.73 -12.79 -1.05
N VAL A 16 -32.96 -11.90 -1.67
CA VAL A 16 -33.34 -10.50 -1.91
C VAL A 16 -33.47 -10.28 -3.41
N GLY A 17 -34.57 -9.67 -3.84
CA GLY A 17 -34.81 -9.24 -5.21
C GLY A 17 -33.90 -8.07 -5.56
N ILE A 18 -32.89 -8.32 -6.40
CA ILE A 18 -31.94 -7.31 -6.85
C ILE A 18 -32.21 -6.97 -8.31
N THR A 19 -32.38 -5.69 -8.61
CA THR A 19 -32.53 -5.19 -9.98
C THR A 19 -31.56 -4.04 -10.27
N ARG A 20 -31.48 -3.64 -11.54
CA ARG A 20 -30.63 -2.50 -11.93
C ARG A 20 -31.28 -1.18 -11.53
N CYS A 21 -30.46 -0.24 -11.08
CA CYS A 21 -30.91 1.12 -10.80
C CYS A 21 -31.54 1.77 -12.03
N LYS A 22 -32.51 2.65 -11.79
CA LYS A 22 -33.08 3.50 -12.83
C LYS A 22 -31.98 4.35 -13.48
N PRO A 23 -32.10 4.70 -14.77
CA PRO A 23 -31.10 5.49 -15.48
C PRO A 23 -30.84 6.86 -14.82
N GLU A 24 -31.84 7.44 -14.15
CA GLU A 24 -31.75 8.69 -13.39
C GLU A 24 -30.76 8.63 -12.21
N MET A 25 -30.50 7.43 -11.67
CA MET A 25 -29.58 7.20 -10.55
C MET A 25 -28.28 6.51 -10.98
N LYS A 26 -27.97 6.48 -12.28
CA LYS A 26 -26.75 5.86 -12.79
C LYS A 26 -25.48 6.53 -12.25
N ASP A 27 -25.56 7.83 -11.94
CA ASP A 27 -24.46 8.64 -11.38
C ASP A 27 -24.48 8.69 -9.83
N TYR A 28 -25.31 7.85 -9.19
CA TYR A 28 -25.31 7.74 -7.74
C TYR A 28 -24.00 7.10 -7.23
N CYS A 29 -23.54 6.02 -7.87
CA CYS A 29 -22.26 5.38 -7.58
C CYS A 29 -21.18 5.96 -8.50
N PHE A 30 -20.11 6.54 -7.95
CA PHE A 30 -19.01 7.12 -8.76
C PHE A 30 -18.10 6.03 -9.32
N HIS A 31 -17.64 5.11 -8.46
CA HIS A 31 -16.71 4.03 -8.80
C HIS A 31 -17.27 2.67 -8.37
N GLY A 32 -18.21 2.16 -9.16
CA GLY A 32 -18.80 0.85 -8.91
C GLY A 32 -20.08 0.59 -9.68
N GLN A 33 -20.77 -0.48 -9.29
CA GLN A 33 -22.03 -0.90 -9.88
C GLN A 33 -23.21 -0.57 -8.96
N CYS A 34 -24.21 0.13 -9.50
CA CYS A 34 -25.45 0.45 -8.79
C CYS A 34 -26.43 -0.73 -8.82
N MET A 35 -26.95 -1.10 -7.66
CA MET A 35 -27.90 -2.17 -7.43
C MET A 35 -29.10 -1.62 -6.65
N TYR A 36 -30.32 -1.95 -7.09
CA TYR A 36 -31.55 -1.60 -6.37
C TYR A 36 -32.12 -2.83 -5.69
N ILE A 37 -32.27 -2.75 -4.38
CA ILE A 37 -32.77 -3.82 -3.52
C ILE A 37 -34.28 -3.62 -3.37
N VAL A 38 -35.06 -4.47 -4.04
CA VAL A 38 -36.52 -4.32 -4.12
C VAL A 38 -37.18 -4.50 -2.75
N ASP A 39 -36.68 -5.43 -1.94
CA ASP A 39 -37.29 -5.74 -0.63
C ASP A 39 -37.07 -4.65 0.43
N LEU A 40 -36.08 -3.77 0.25
CA LEU A 40 -35.78 -2.64 1.14
C LEU A 40 -36.11 -1.28 0.51
N ASP A 41 -36.47 -1.23 -0.77
CA ASP A 41 -36.64 0.02 -1.53
C ASP A 41 -35.40 0.95 -1.47
N GLU A 42 -34.20 0.35 -1.40
CA GLU A 42 -32.94 1.08 -1.22
C GLU A 42 -31.94 0.86 -2.38
N HIS A 43 -31.13 1.88 -2.64
CA HIS A 43 -30.05 1.85 -3.62
C HIS A 43 -28.71 1.55 -2.95
N TYR A 44 -28.03 0.50 -3.41
CA TYR A 44 -26.74 0.06 -2.91
C TYR A 44 -25.68 0.14 -4.00
N CYS A 45 -24.48 0.58 -3.64
CA CYS A 45 -23.33 0.62 -4.54
C CYS A 45 -22.36 -0.52 -4.21
N ARG A 46 -22.10 -1.40 -5.18
CA ARG A 46 -20.97 -2.33 -5.11
C ARG A 46 -19.73 -1.60 -5.63
N CYS A 47 -18.86 -1.18 -4.73
CA CYS A 47 -17.67 -0.41 -5.09
C CYS A 47 -16.62 -1.25 -5.83
N ASP A 48 -15.91 -0.58 -6.75
CA ASP A 48 -14.73 -1.15 -7.39
C ASP A 48 -13.58 -1.29 -6.39
N VAL A 49 -12.63 -2.16 -6.72
CA VAL A 49 -11.47 -2.45 -5.86
C VAL A 49 -10.68 -1.17 -5.59
N GLY A 50 -10.55 -0.79 -4.31
CA GLY A 50 -9.82 0.42 -3.90
C GLY A 50 -10.70 1.65 -3.69
N PHE A 51 -12.02 1.50 -3.77
CA PHE A 51 -12.99 2.55 -3.43
C PHE A 51 -13.90 2.10 -2.29
N SER A 52 -14.27 3.01 -1.39
CA SER A 52 -15.15 2.77 -0.26
C SER A 52 -16.16 3.92 -0.05
N GLY A 53 -17.11 3.65 0.84
CA GLY A 53 -18.20 4.56 1.19
C GLY A 53 -19.50 4.28 0.44
N VAL A 54 -20.59 4.90 0.89
CA VAL A 54 -21.97 4.66 0.41
C VAL A 54 -22.16 4.89 -1.09
N ARG A 55 -21.36 5.78 -1.68
CA ARG A 55 -21.37 6.14 -3.11
C ARG A 55 -20.06 5.80 -3.83
N CYS A 56 -19.16 5.06 -3.16
CA CYS A 56 -17.83 4.71 -3.66
C CYS A 56 -16.97 5.92 -4.05
N VAL A 57 -17.08 7.02 -3.28
CA VAL A 57 -16.36 8.28 -3.54
C VAL A 57 -14.95 8.25 -2.93
N HIS A 58 -14.76 7.53 -1.83
CA HIS A 58 -13.49 7.55 -1.11
C HIS A 58 -12.55 6.53 -1.75
N SER A 59 -11.47 7.01 -2.36
CA SER A 59 -10.37 6.14 -2.76
C SER A 59 -9.64 5.64 -1.51
N GLU A 60 -9.72 4.35 -1.23
CA GLU A 60 -8.90 3.67 -0.23
C GLU A 60 -7.49 3.44 -0.77
N LEU A 61 -6.83 4.51 -1.20
CA LEU A 61 -5.45 4.46 -1.70
C LEU A 61 -4.44 4.13 -0.60
N VAL A 62 -4.89 3.93 0.65
CA VAL A 62 -4.01 3.77 1.82
C VAL A 62 -4.25 2.45 2.58
N ARG A 63 -5.32 1.70 2.27
CA ARG A 63 -5.77 0.59 3.13
C ARG A 63 -6.24 -0.68 2.43
N GLN A 64 -5.92 -0.88 1.16
CA GLN A 64 -5.75 -2.28 0.75
C GLN A 64 -4.46 -2.77 1.38
N PRO A 65 -4.48 -3.76 2.29
CA PRO A 65 -3.26 -4.45 2.63
C PRO A 65 -2.81 -5.11 1.34
N LEU A 66 -1.94 -4.43 0.61
CA LEU A 66 -1.03 -5.00 -0.38
C LEU A 66 -0.63 -6.33 0.25
N SER A 67 -0.92 -7.44 -0.44
CA SER A 67 -0.90 -8.81 0.12
C SER A 67 0.27 -9.01 1.09
N LYS A 68 0.16 -9.92 2.06
CA LYS A 68 1.24 -10.14 3.07
C LYS A 68 2.65 -10.17 2.46
N GLU A 69 2.75 -10.66 1.23
CA GLU A 69 3.93 -10.65 0.36
C GLU A 69 4.51 -9.25 0.10
N TYR A 70 3.70 -8.27 -0.29
CA TYR A 70 4.14 -6.90 -0.51
C TYR A 70 4.65 -6.25 0.77
N VAL A 71 3.96 -6.42 1.90
CA VAL A 71 4.44 -5.89 3.18
C VAL A 71 5.80 -6.51 3.53
N ALA A 72 5.94 -7.82 3.37
CA ALA A 72 7.20 -8.52 3.59
C ALA A 72 8.32 -8.02 2.66
N LEU A 73 8.04 -7.86 1.37
CA LEU A 73 9.01 -7.32 0.40
C LEU A 73 9.44 -5.91 0.77
N THR A 74 8.51 -5.04 1.15
CA THR A 74 8.82 -3.65 1.52
C THR A 74 9.73 -3.61 2.75
N VAL A 75 9.45 -4.43 3.76
CA VAL A 75 10.29 -4.54 4.97
C VAL A 75 11.70 -5.04 4.62
N ILE A 76 11.81 -6.08 3.80
CA ILE A 76 13.11 -6.63 3.37
C ILE A 76 13.92 -5.55 2.63
N VAL A 77 13.31 -4.85 1.70
CA VAL A 77 13.96 -3.78 0.92
C VAL A 77 14.47 -2.67 1.84
N VAL A 78 13.66 -2.21 2.80
CA VAL A 78 14.07 -1.19 3.77
C VAL A 78 15.25 -1.67 4.61
N LEU A 79 15.23 -2.90 5.11
CA LEU A 79 16.33 -3.48 5.90
C LEU A 79 17.63 -3.57 5.09
N LEU A 80 17.55 -4.01 3.83
CA LEU A 80 18.70 -4.08 2.93
C LEU A 80 19.30 -2.70 2.66
N PHE A 81 18.47 -1.68 2.44
CA PHE A 81 18.93 -0.30 2.27
C PHE A 81 19.64 0.22 3.54
N LEU A 82 19.06 0.01 4.72
CA LEU A 82 19.68 0.43 5.99
C LEU A 82 21.02 -0.30 6.23
N ALA A 83 21.09 -1.60 5.93
CA ALA A 83 22.31 -2.38 6.03
C ALA A 83 23.38 -1.87 5.07
N ALA A 84 23.02 -1.60 3.81
CA ALA A 84 23.93 -1.05 2.80
C ALA A 84 24.49 0.32 3.21
N ILE A 85 23.64 1.22 3.71
CA ILE A 85 24.07 2.54 4.21
C ILE A 85 24.99 2.39 5.43
N SER A 86 24.67 1.48 6.35
CA SER A 86 25.51 1.22 7.54
C SER A 86 26.88 0.66 7.16
N LEU A 87 26.93 -0.27 6.20
CA LEU A 87 28.18 -0.81 5.67
C LEU A 87 28.97 0.27 4.95
N ALA A 88 28.35 1.03 4.05
CA ALA A 88 29.01 2.09 3.29
C ALA A 88 29.59 3.16 4.22
N SER A 89 28.80 3.64 5.20
CA SER A 89 29.27 4.60 6.19
C SER A 89 30.40 4.03 7.04
N TYR A 90 30.32 2.78 7.49
CA TYR A 90 31.41 2.12 8.22
C TYR A 90 32.69 2.03 7.38
N TYR A 91 32.60 1.62 6.11
CA TYR A 91 33.74 1.54 5.21
C TYR A 91 34.38 2.91 4.95
N ILE A 92 33.56 3.94 4.71
CA ILE A 92 34.04 5.31 4.51
C ILE A 92 34.70 5.84 5.79
N CYS A 93 34.05 5.71 6.94
CA CYS A 93 34.60 6.11 8.23
C CYS A 93 35.91 5.38 8.54
N ARG A 94 35.97 4.06 8.30
CA ARG A 94 37.18 3.27 8.52
C ARG A 94 38.30 3.69 7.58
N ARG A 95 38.01 3.92 6.30
CA ARG A 95 38.99 4.41 5.31
C ARG A 95 39.50 5.79 5.67
N TYR A 96 38.62 6.70 6.09
CA TYR A 96 38.98 8.04 6.52
C TYR A 96 39.87 8.02 7.78
N ARG A 97 39.48 7.23 8.78
CA ARG A 97 40.30 7.04 10.00
C ARG A 97 41.65 6.41 9.69
N ASN A 98 41.72 5.45 8.78
CA ASN A 98 42.98 4.80 8.41
C ASN A 98 43.92 5.78 7.69
N LYS A 99 43.41 6.57 6.74
CA LYS A 99 44.18 7.65 6.10
C LYS A 99 44.67 8.66 7.12
N ARG A 100 43.79 9.12 8.02
CA ARG A 100 44.16 10.09 9.06
C ARG A 100 45.23 9.54 10.00
N ARG A 101 45.17 8.25 10.38
CA ARG A 101 46.22 7.59 11.18
C ARG A 101 47.57 7.60 10.48
N GLN A 102 47.61 7.34 9.17
CA GLN A 102 48.86 7.38 8.40
C GLN A 102 49.44 8.80 8.33
N THR A 103 48.62 9.83 8.10
CA THR A 103 49.07 11.22 8.10
C THR A 103 49.64 11.63 9.47
N ASN A 104 48.94 11.36 10.57
CA ASN A 104 49.44 11.68 11.92
C ASN A 104 50.74 10.93 12.25
N ALA A 105 50.87 9.66 11.83
CA ALA A 105 52.09 8.89 12.07
C ALA A 105 53.29 9.39 11.25
N SER A 106 53.05 9.96 10.06
CA SER A 106 54.09 10.62 9.26
C SER A 106 54.52 11.94 9.90
N GLU A 107 53.56 12.75 10.34
CA GLU A 107 53.81 14.05 10.99
C GLU A 107 54.59 13.90 12.29
N TYR A 108 54.28 12.90 13.12
CA TYR A 108 55.05 12.60 14.34
C TYR A 108 56.50 12.18 14.06
N LYS A 109 56.78 11.52 12.93
CA LYS A 109 58.15 11.15 12.54
C LYS A 109 58.94 12.35 12.03
N GLU A 110 58.28 13.34 11.45
CA GLU A 110 58.90 14.56 10.94
C GLU A 110 59.28 15.51 12.08
N VAL A 111 58.40 15.66 13.09
CA VAL A 111 58.69 16.50 14.28
C VAL A 111 59.74 15.88 15.20
N GLY A 112 59.84 14.55 15.29
CA GLY A 112 60.85 13.87 16.09
C GLY A 112 62.24 13.77 15.44
N ALA A 113 62.39 14.20 14.19
CA ALA A 113 63.66 14.21 13.44
C ALA A 113 64.31 15.61 13.37
N LEU A 114 63.66 16.63 13.92
CA LEU A 114 64.16 17.99 14.16
C LEU A 114 64.64 18.12 15.61
#